data_AF-A0A0J9FHZ7-F1
#
_entry.id   AF-A0A0J9FHZ7-F1
#
_cell.length_a   1.000
_cell.length_b   1.000
_cell.length_c   1.000
_cell.angle_alpha   90.00
_cell.angle_beta   90.00
_cell.angle_gamma   90.00
#
_symmetry.space_group_name_H-M   'P 1'
#
loop_
_entity.id
_entity.type
_entity.pdbx_description
1 polymer ?
#
loop_
_entity_poly.entity_id
_entity_poly.type
_entity_poly.pdbx_seq_one_letter_code
_entity_poly.pdbx_strand_id
1 'polypeptide(L)'
;MRNRNEAPAAILANVEVFDYLKEKVGERKTRTEAYYDLLDKSLAGFVSPFLRRQDYDLSPCQCHVTVSDLASEWHWHRATVRSFLDTLEALGQLERTRLAKSVVITMPLRTGTPAMPDSGQEEADFATRIQETLYDWIIGRATSFDVGKSCGQIIHQTLTEIAGRDSRIYPDNPSGTTSAQTVRSEERLRGIVLECIAHAALRRVLRKSRFDDGSPLVQFFRLDLGGELAAFIEASKELAELVIEGKPDGTEFGTDEETKRLESLRKPFLSLLAKAQEES
;
A
#
# COMPACT_ATOMS: atom_id res chain seq x y z
N MET A 1 -1.74 27.77 26.35
CA MET A 1 -0.56 26.89 26.55
C MET A 1 -0.78 25.65 25.71
N ARG A 2 0.04 25.41 24.69
CA ARG A 2 -0.08 24.25 23.79
C ARG A 2 0.61 23.06 24.46
N ASN A 3 -0.11 22.00 24.78
CA ASN A 3 0.51 20.80 25.33
C ASN A 3 1.42 20.19 24.27
N ARG A 4 2.71 20.14 24.58
CA ARG A 4 3.74 19.42 23.84
C ARG A 4 3.62 17.96 24.22
N ASN A 5 3.28 17.11 23.25
CA ASN A 5 3.28 15.63 23.22
C ASN A 5 1.91 14.97 22.93
N GLU A 6 1.04 15.59 22.13
CA GLU A 6 -0.06 14.85 21.50
C GLU A 6 0.48 14.13 20.26
N ALA A 7 0.46 12.80 20.26
CA ALA A 7 0.76 12.00 19.07
C ALA A 7 -0.15 12.46 17.91
N PRO A 8 0.34 12.54 16.66
CA PRO A 8 -0.50 12.96 15.55
C PRO A 8 -1.65 11.95 15.38
N ALA A 9 -2.88 12.39 15.63
CA ALA A 9 -4.08 11.62 15.34
C ALA A 9 -4.48 11.88 13.88
N ALA A 10 -4.47 10.84 13.05
CA ALA A 10 -4.95 10.95 11.67
C ALA A 10 -6.37 10.39 11.55
N ILE A 11 -7.21 11.10 10.80
CA ILE A 11 -8.60 10.73 10.49
C ILE A 11 -8.66 10.40 9.00
N LEU A 12 -9.30 9.29 8.66
CA LEU A 12 -9.63 8.96 7.27
C LEU A 12 -11.03 9.51 6.97
N ALA A 13 -11.10 10.54 6.13
CA ALA A 13 -12.36 11.17 5.73
C ALA A 13 -12.45 11.23 4.19
N ASN A 14 -13.61 10.85 3.65
CA ASN A 14 -13.92 11.03 2.23
C ASN A 14 -14.40 12.46 1.95
N VAL A 15 -14.55 12.82 0.67
CA VAL A 15 -14.99 14.17 0.25
C VAL A 15 -16.37 14.52 0.84
N GLU A 16 -17.26 13.54 0.99
CA GLU A 16 -18.61 13.70 1.53
C GLU A 16 -18.62 14.16 2.99
N VAL A 17 -17.66 13.70 3.81
CA VAL A 17 -17.49 14.16 5.19
C VAL A 17 -17.16 15.64 5.23
N PHE A 18 -16.25 16.11 4.36
CA PHE A 18 -15.88 17.52 4.32
C PHE A 18 -17.04 18.41 3.85
N ASP A 19 -17.81 17.96 2.86
CA ASP A 19 -19.01 18.69 2.40
C ASP A 19 -20.09 18.76 3.49
N TYR A 20 -20.27 17.69 4.27
CA TYR A 20 -21.21 17.66 5.38
C TYR A 20 -20.80 18.60 6.53
N LEU A 21 -19.51 18.64 6.87
CA LEU A 21 -18.96 19.45 7.96
C LEU A 21 -18.87 20.95 7.63
N LYS A 22 -18.85 21.31 6.35
CA LYS A 22 -18.74 22.70 5.82
C LYS A 22 -19.95 23.60 6.12
N GLU A 23 -21.04 23.06 6.67
CA GLU A 23 -22.25 23.84 6.96
C GLU A 23 -21.97 25.04 7.88
N LYS A 24 -22.37 26.24 7.44
CA LYS A 24 -22.22 27.50 8.20
C LYS A 24 -23.53 27.86 8.90
N VAL A 25 -23.54 27.90 10.23
CA VAL A 25 -24.71 28.37 11.00
C VAL A 25 -24.30 29.23 12.19
N GLY A 26 -24.36 30.55 12.03
CA GLY A 26 -24.50 31.55 13.11
C GLY A 26 -23.59 31.40 14.35
N GLU A 27 -24.09 31.80 15.53
CA GLU A 27 -23.37 31.80 16.83
C GLU A 27 -23.31 30.42 17.53
N ARG A 28 -23.71 29.34 16.86
CA ARG A 28 -23.68 27.97 17.42
C ARG A 28 -22.38 27.30 17.01
N LYS A 29 -21.91 26.30 17.78
CA LYS A 29 -20.85 25.42 17.29
C LYS A 29 -21.29 24.88 15.92
N THR A 30 -20.45 25.08 14.91
CA THR A 30 -20.61 24.53 13.57
C THR A 30 -20.46 23.01 13.61
N ARG A 31 -20.93 22.31 12.58
CA ARG A 31 -20.73 20.84 12.47
C ARG A 31 -19.26 20.46 12.59
N THR A 32 -18.37 21.28 12.03
CA THR A 32 -16.91 21.13 12.16
C THR A 32 -16.45 21.25 13.61
N GLU A 33 -16.92 22.24 14.36
CA GLU A 33 -16.54 22.43 15.76
C GLU A 33 -17.11 21.34 16.67
N ALA A 34 -18.33 20.87 16.41
CA ALA A 34 -18.92 19.75 17.13
C ALA A 34 -18.16 18.43 16.84
N TYR A 35 -17.71 18.23 15.61
CA TYR A 35 -16.86 17.08 15.26
C TYR A 35 -15.50 17.15 15.97
N TYR A 36 -14.86 18.31 15.96
CA TYR A 36 -13.60 18.54 16.67
C TYR A 36 -13.73 18.33 18.19
N ASP A 37 -14.85 18.76 18.77
CA ASP A 37 -15.17 18.56 20.19
C ASP A 37 -15.26 17.07 20.56
N LEU A 38 -15.88 16.25 19.71
CA LEU A 38 -15.93 14.80 19.92
C LEU A 38 -14.54 14.14 19.80
N LEU A 39 -13.71 14.64 18.88
CA LEU A 39 -12.34 14.16 18.71
C LEU A 39 -11.48 14.46 19.94
N ASP A 40 -11.56 15.68 20.47
CA ASP A 40 -10.83 16.08 21.67
C ASP A 40 -11.28 15.25 22.89
N LYS A 41 -12.60 15.08 23.05
CA LYS A 41 -13.18 14.25 24.12
C LYS A 41 -12.75 12.78 23.99
N SER A 42 -12.70 12.22 22.79
CA SER A 42 -12.32 10.82 22.59
C SER A 42 -10.82 10.59 22.82
N LEU A 43 -9.98 11.53 22.39
CA LEU A 43 -8.54 11.52 22.65
C LEU A 43 -8.23 11.65 24.16
N ALA A 44 -9.00 12.46 24.87
CA ALA A 44 -8.86 12.66 26.30
C ALA A 44 -9.47 11.54 27.16
N GLY A 45 -10.12 10.53 26.55
CA GLY A 45 -10.83 9.49 27.31
C GLY A 45 -12.00 10.05 28.14
N PHE A 46 -12.66 11.11 27.65
CA PHE A 46 -13.61 11.89 28.44
C PHE A 46 -14.83 11.08 28.86
N VAL A 47 -15.19 11.19 30.14
CA VAL A 47 -16.45 10.66 30.71
C VAL A 47 -17.29 11.81 31.23
N SER A 48 -18.55 11.88 30.80
CA SER A 48 -19.48 12.90 31.28
C SER A 48 -19.57 12.89 32.81
N PRO A 49 -19.56 14.07 33.47
CA PRO A 49 -19.64 14.18 34.92
C PRO A 49 -20.82 13.44 35.57
N PHE A 50 -21.93 13.28 34.83
CA PHE A 50 -23.14 12.59 35.28
C PHE A 50 -23.01 11.06 35.28
N LEU A 51 -21.91 10.53 34.76
CA LEU A 51 -21.65 9.10 34.54
C LEU A 51 -20.45 8.57 35.36
N ARG A 52 -19.89 9.37 36.27
CA ARG A 52 -18.65 9.10 37.05
C ARG A 52 -18.66 7.87 37.98
N ARG A 53 -19.71 7.05 37.98
CA ARG A 53 -19.78 5.78 38.72
C ARG A 53 -19.83 4.64 37.70
N GLN A 54 -18.68 4.18 37.23
CA GLN A 54 -18.58 3.06 36.30
C GLN A 54 -17.46 2.09 36.66
N ASP A 55 -17.76 0.80 36.44
CA ASP A 55 -16.91 -0.36 36.74
C ASP A 55 -16.15 -0.86 35.48
N TYR A 56 -15.95 -0.01 34.48
CA TYR A 56 -15.21 -0.37 33.26
C TYR A 56 -14.36 0.78 32.73
N ASP A 57 -13.21 0.43 32.17
CA ASP A 57 -12.26 1.37 31.56
C ASP A 57 -12.63 1.66 30.10
N LEU A 58 -12.47 2.92 29.67
CA LEU A 58 -12.60 3.29 28.26
C LEU A 58 -11.37 2.84 27.48
N SER A 59 -11.60 2.28 26.30
CA SER A 59 -10.51 2.00 25.36
C SER A 59 -9.97 3.31 24.76
N PRO A 60 -8.75 3.33 24.19
CA PRO A 60 -8.22 4.51 23.53
C PRO A 60 -9.17 5.05 22.46
N CYS A 61 -9.23 6.38 22.31
CA CYS A 61 -10.11 7.06 21.36
C CYS A 61 -11.61 6.86 21.60
N GLN A 62 -11.98 6.58 22.85
CA GLN A 62 -13.38 6.53 23.27
C GLN A 62 -13.72 7.69 24.21
N CYS A 63 -14.94 8.19 24.08
CA CYS A 63 -15.54 9.04 25.11
C CYS A 63 -16.92 8.53 25.49
N HIS A 64 -17.32 8.75 26.74
CA HIS A 64 -18.62 8.38 27.26
C HIS A 64 -19.43 9.62 27.58
N VAL A 65 -20.48 9.87 26.80
CA VAL A 65 -21.24 11.12 26.84
C VAL A 65 -22.74 10.85 26.87
N THR A 66 -23.53 11.87 27.21
CA THR A 66 -24.98 11.83 26.99
C THR A 66 -25.37 12.82 25.91
N VAL A 67 -26.43 12.51 25.17
CA VAL A 67 -27.00 13.42 24.17
C VAL A 67 -27.44 14.74 24.82
N SER A 68 -27.83 14.73 26.10
CA SER A 68 -28.20 15.94 26.83
C SER A 68 -27.01 16.85 27.11
N ASP A 69 -25.86 16.28 27.43
CA ASP A 69 -24.64 17.04 27.72
C ASP A 69 -24.08 17.66 26.44
N LEU A 70 -24.03 16.89 25.35
CA LEU A 70 -23.62 17.43 24.05
C LEU A 70 -24.57 18.53 23.57
N ALA A 71 -25.88 18.36 23.78
CA ALA A 71 -26.87 19.36 23.39
C ALA A 71 -26.70 20.68 24.15
N SER A 72 -26.41 20.63 25.46
CA SER A 72 -26.16 21.85 26.24
C SER A 72 -24.84 22.51 25.87
N GLU A 73 -23.78 21.73 25.67
CA GLU A 73 -22.43 22.21 25.36
C GLU A 73 -22.31 22.79 23.94
N TRP A 74 -23.02 22.21 22.97
CA TRP A 74 -23.03 22.67 21.58
C TRP A 74 -24.12 23.71 21.29
N HIS A 75 -24.99 23.97 22.27
CA HIS A 75 -26.19 24.79 22.12
C HIS A 75 -27.10 24.31 20.96
N TRP A 76 -27.25 22.99 20.86
CA TRP A 76 -28.07 22.33 19.85
C TRP A 76 -29.31 21.69 20.47
N HIS A 77 -30.37 21.50 19.67
CA HIS A 77 -31.46 20.64 20.11
C HIS A 77 -30.98 19.18 20.17
N ARG A 78 -31.47 18.41 21.15
CA ARG A 78 -31.15 16.98 21.28
C ARG A 78 -31.43 16.18 20.01
N ALA A 79 -32.45 16.56 19.24
CA ALA A 79 -32.76 15.93 17.96
C ALA A 79 -31.65 16.17 16.91
N THR A 80 -31.10 17.38 16.86
CA THR A 80 -29.98 17.76 16.00
C THR A 80 -28.71 16.98 16.37
N VAL A 81 -28.41 16.86 17.67
CA VAL A 81 -27.27 16.04 18.15
C VAL A 81 -27.42 14.59 17.70
N ARG A 82 -28.61 13.99 17.83
CA ARG A 82 -28.85 12.61 17.39
C ARG A 82 -28.65 12.46 15.88
N SER A 83 -29.27 13.33 15.09
CA SER A 83 -29.13 13.30 13.63
C SER A 83 -27.67 13.49 13.20
N PHE A 84 -26.92 14.35 13.86
CA PHE A 84 -25.50 14.57 13.57
C PHE A 84 -24.67 13.30 13.84
N LEU A 85 -24.88 12.68 15.00
CA LEU A 85 -24.22 11.42 15.34
C LEU A 85 -24.65 10.27 14.42
N ASP A 86 -25.91 10.22 13.99
CA ASP A 86 -26.41 9.24 13.02
C ASP A 86 -25.71 9.41 11.66
N THR A 87 -25.56 10.64 11.17
CA THR A 87 -24.88 10.92 9.91
C THR A 87 -23.38 10.60 9.98
N LEU A 88 -22.69 10.95 11.07
CA LEU A 88 -21.27 10.61 11.23
C LEU A 88 -21.03 9.11 11.32
N GLU A 89 -21.92 8.35 11.95
CA GLU A 89 -21.85 6.89 11.97
C GLU A 89 -22.08 6.29 10.57
N ALA A 90 -23.05 6.81 9.82
CA ALA A 90 -23.31 6.40 8.44
C ALA A 90 -22.12 6.71 7.50
N LEU A 91 -21.39 7.80 7.76
CA LEU A 91 -20.16 8.18 7.05
C LEU A 91 -18.91 7.43 7.57
N GLY A 92 -19.07 6.50 8.51
CA GLY A 92 -17.97 5.72 9.10
C GLY A 92 -16.97 6.55 9.90
N GLN A 93 -17.36 7.74 10.37
CA GLN A 93 -16.50 8.66 11.11
C GLN A 93 -16.50 8.43 12.62
N LEU A 94 -17.47 7.66 13.14
CA LEU A 94 -17.55 7.24 14.53
C LEU A 94 -18.38 5.96 14.65
N GLU A 95 -18.19 5.23 15.75
CA GLU A 95 -19.03 4.10 16.14
C GLU A 95 -19.70 4.39 17.48
N ARG A 96 -20.95 3.95 17.65
CA ARG A 96 -21.72 4.20 18.89
C ARG A 96 -22.13 2.92 19.57
N THR A 97 -21.64 2.73 20.80
CA THR A 97 -22.22 1.75 21.72
C THR A 97 -23.30 2.45 22.55
N ARG A 98 -24.58 2.20 22.21
CA ARG A 98 -25.73 2.81 22.88
C ARG A 98 -26.00 2.12 24.21
N LEU A 99 -26.04 2.90 25.28
CA LEU A 99 -26.44 2.46 26.62
C LEU A 99 -27.81 3.06 26.98
N ALA A 100 -28.43 2.59 28.06
CA ALA A 100 -29.81 2.95 28.42
C ALA A 100 -30.07 4.48 28.54
N LYS A 101 -29.06 5.28 28.91
CA LYS A 101 -29.17 6.74 29.06
C LYS A 101 -27.97 7.52 28.51
N SER A 102 -27.02 6.83 27.90
CA SER A 102 -25.72 7.38 27.49
C SER A 102 -25.20 6.66 26.26
N VAL A 103 -24.12 7.17 25.69
CA VAL A 103 -23.49 6.61 24.50
C VAL A 103 -21.98 6.65 24.67
N VAL A 104 -21.33 5.51 24.43
CA VAL A 104 -19.88 5.48 24.22
C VAL A 104 -19.65 5.71 22.73
N ILE A 105 -18.89 6.76 22.42
CA ILE A 105 -18.50 7.12 21.06
C ILE A 105 -17.05 6.68 20.90
N THR A 106 -16.81 5.78 19.96
CA THR A 106 -15.47 5.40 19.52
C THR A 106 -15.15 6.18 18.25
N MET A 107 -14.08 6.96 18.28
CA MET A 107 -13.54 7.59 17.08
C MET A 107 -12.45 6.67 16.51
N PRO A 108 -12.56 6.21 15.25
CA PRO A 108 -11.53 5.39 14.60
C PRO A 108 -10.34 6.28 14.23
N LEU A 109 -9.61 6.75 15.25
CA LEU A 109 -8.42 7.57 15.09
C LEU A 109 -7.20 6.68 14.96
N ARG A 110 -6.32 7.03 14.03
CA ARG A 110 -4.97 6.49 14.01
C ARG A 110 -4.15 7.25 15.05
N THR A 111 -4.28 6.89 16.32
CA THR A 111 -3.49 7.48 17.42
C THR A 111 -2.25 6.67 17.72
N GLY A 112 -1.13 7.38 17.82
CA GLY A 112 0.20 6.80 17.95
C GLY A 112 0.84 6.61 16.59
N THR A 113 2.16 6.50 16.59
CA THR A 113 2.86 5.82 15.52
C THR A 113 2.70 4.33 15.79
N PRO A 114 1.75 3.60 15.18
CA PRO A 114 2.24 2.47 14.45
C PRO A 114 2.99 3.11 13.29
N ALA A 115 4.25 2.70 13.09
CA ALA A 115 4.52 2.31 11.72
C ALA A 115 3.36 1.37 11.42
N MET A 116 2.33 1.87 10.71
CA MET A 116 1.67 0.99 9.77
C MET A 116 2.87 0.24 9.19
N PRO A 117 2.90 -1.10 9.22
CA PRO A 117 3.43 -1.68 8.03
C PRO A 117 2.54 -1.08 6.96
N ASP A 118 3.04 -0.01 6.33
CA ASP A 118 2.62 0.28 5.00
C ASP A 118 2.76 -1.10 4.38
N SER A 119 1.62 -1.75 4.11
CA SER A 119 1.67 -3.13 3.66
C SER A 119 2.51 -3.17 2.39
N GLY A 120 2.55 -2.04 1.65
CA GLY A 120 3.54 -1.76 0.62
C GLY A 120 5.00 -1.74 1.09
N GLN A 121 5.34 -1.17 2.26
CA GLN A 121 6.70 -1.16 2.80
C GLN A 121 7.13 -2.51 3.39
N GLU A 122 6.30 -3.22 4.16
CA GLU A 122 6.65 -4.59 4.60
C GLU A 122 6.77 -5.56 3.42
N GLU A 123 5.95 -5.38 2.38
CA GLU A 123 6.05 -6.14 1.12
C GLU A 123 7.25 -5.72 0.28
N ALA A 124 7.59 -4.43 0.23
CA ALA A 124 8.79 -3.94 -0.45
C ALA A 124 10.06 -4.42 0.26
N ASP A 125 10.07 -4.42 1.60
CA ASP A 125 11.16 -4.95 2.41
C ASP A 125 11.29 -6.47 2.19
N PHE A 126 10.17 -7.20 2.14
CA PHE A 126 10.15 -8.61 1.79
C PHE A 126 10.66 -8.87 0.36
N ALA A 127 10.16 -8.12 -0.63
CA ALA A 127 10.59 -8.22 -2.02
C ALA A 127 12.10 -7.95 -2.15
N THR A 128 12.62 -6.95 -1.42
CA THR A 128 14.04 -6.61 -1.40
C THR A 128 14.88 -7.79 -0.90
N ARG A 129 14.51 -8.42 0.23
CA ARG A 129 15.20 -9.62 0.74
C ARG A 129 15.22 -10.78 -0.26
N ILE A 130 14.12 -10.98 -0.97
CA ILE A 130 14.01 -12.01 -2.01
C ILE A 130 14.90 -11.65 -3.22
N GLN A 131 14.90 -10.40 -3.66
CA GLN A 131 15.72 -9.90 -4.77
C GLN A 131 17.22 -9.99 -4.45
N GLU A 132 17.64 -9.65 -3.24
CA GLU A 132 19.02 -9.79 -2.76
C GLU A 132 19.47 -11.26 -2.82
N THR A 133 18.62 -12.17 -2.35
CA THR A 133 18.89 -13.62 -2.40
C THR A 133 19.00 -14.12 -3.84
N LEU A 134 18.13 -13.62 -4.74
CA LEU A 134 18.15 -13.96 -6.15
C LEU A 134 19.35 -13.37 -6.89
N TYR A 135 19.94 -12.27 -6.41
CA TYR A 135 21.04 -11.59 -7.07
C TYR A 135 22.26 -12.49 -7.27
N ASP A 136 22.64 -13.26 -6.25
CA ASP A 136 23.74 -14.22 -6.35
C ASP A 136 23.48 -15.30 -7.41
N TRP A 137 22.23 -15.73 -7.57
CA TRP A 137 21.85 -16.61 -8.65
C TRP A 137 21.90 -15.90 -10.00
N ILE A 138 21.45 -14.65 -10.13
CA ILE A 138 21.51 -13.88 -11.38
C ILE A 138 22.95 -13.81 -11.92
N ILE A 139 23.91 -13.46 -11.07
CA ILE A 139 25.32 -13.34 -11.46
C ILE A 139 26.07 -14.68 -11.54
N GLY A 140 25.43 -15.78 -11.14
CA GLY A 140 25.97 -17.14 -11.22
C GLY A 140 26.87 -17.56 -10.06
N ARG A 141 26.78 -16.89 -8.90
CA ARG A 141 27.45 -17.28 -7.65
C ARG A 141 26.69 -18.34 -6.85
N ALA A 142 25.38 -18.52 -7.10
CA ALA A 142 24.55 -19.52 -6.43
C ALA A 142 23.79 -20.41 -7.42
N THR A 143 23.44 -21.62 -6.99
CA THR A 143 22.61 -22.53 -7.78
C THR A 143 21.12 -22.25 -7.57
N SER A 144 20.28 -22.70 -8.51
CA SER A 144 18.82 -22.59 -8.37
C SER A 144 18.31 -23.32 -7.12
N PHE A 145 19.01 -24.38 -6.68
CA PHE A 145 18.67 -25.13 -5.47
C PHE A 145 18.92 -24.30 -4.21
N ASP A 146 20.10 -23.68 -4.10
CA ASP A 146 20.49 -22.90 -2.92
C ASP A 146 19.60 -21.67 -2.73
N VAL A 147 19.31 -20.96 -3.83
CA VAL A 147 18.43 -19.80 -3.80
C VAL A 147 16.98 -20.19 -3.60
N GLY A 148 16.52 -21.31 -4.19
CA GLY A 148 15.18 -21.84 -3.93
C GLY A 148 14.96 -22.17 -2.45
N LYS A 149 15.96 -22.79 -1.80
CA LYS A 149 15.94 -23.05 -0.35
C LYS A 149 15.87 -21.75 0.45
N SER A 150 16.70 -20.77 0.11
CA SER A 150 16.79 -19.49 0.81
C SER A 150 15.49 -18.68 0.69
N CYS A 151 14.89 -18.59 -0.51
CA CYS A 151 13.57 -17.97 -0.70
C CYS A 151 12.49 -18.70 0.11
N GLY A 152 12.50 -20.03 0.14
CA GLY A 152 11.57 -20.83 0.95
C GLY A 152 11.70 -20.55 2.46
N GLN A 153 12.93 -20.37 2.95
CA GLN A 153 13.18 -19.99 4.34
C GLN A 153 12.67 -18.58 4.66
N ILE A 154 12.89 -17.61 3.77
CA ILE A 154 12.41 -16.23 3.94
C ILE A 154 10.87 -16.20 3.99
N ILE A 155 10.19 -16.95 3.10
CA ILE A 155 8.72 -17.10 3.15
C ILE A 155 8.29 -17.69 4.49
N HIS A 156 8.89 -18.80 4.91
CA HIS A 156 8.50 -19.49 6.14
C HIS A 156 8.70 -18.62 7.40
N GLN A 157 9.81 -17.88 7.45
CA GLN A 157 10.11 -16.94 8.52
C GLN A 157 9.07 -15.81 8.58
N THR A 158 8.78 -15.18 7.44
CA THR A 158 7.82 -14.08 7.35
C THR A 158 6.41 -14.54 7.73
N LEU A 159 5.99 -15.73 7.30
CA LEU A 159 4.68 -16.29 7.69
C LEU A 159 4.59 -16.60 9.19
N THR A 160 5.68 -17.09 9.78
CA THR A 160 5.75 -17.34 11.23
C THR A 160 5.64 -16.04 12.02
N GLU A 161 6.27 -14.96 11.54
CA GLU A 161 6.16 -13.63 12.13
C GLU A 161 4.72 -13.08 12.07
N ILE A 162 4.03 -13.26 10.95
CA ILE A 162 2.62 -12.85 10.78
C ILE A 162 1.70 -13.64 11.73
N ALA A 163 1.84 -14.97 11.76
CA ALA A 163 1.06 -15.82 12.68
C ALA A 163 1.32 -15.49 14.16
N GLY A 164 2.56 -15.12 14.50
CA GLY A 164 2.94 -14.67 15.84
C GLY A 164 2.36 -13.30 16.23
N ARG A 165 2.07 -12.41 15.27
CA ARG A 165 1.37 -11.15 15.53
C ARG A 165 -0.13 -11.37 15.72
N ASP A 166 -0.75 -12.20 14.89
CA ASP A 166 -2.19 -12.51 14.96
C ASP A 166 -2.58 -13.12 16.32
N SER A 167 -1.75 -14.02 16.86
CA SER A 167 -1.98 -14.64 18.18
C SER A 167 -1.85 -13.68 19.37
N ARG A 168 -1.11 -12.58 19.23
CA ARG A 168 -0.98 -11.54 20.28
C ARG A 168 -2.17 -10.58 20.31
N ILE A 169 -2.86 -10.42 19.18
CA ILE A 169 -3.99 -9.49 19.04
C ILE A 169 -5.30 -10.15 19.51
N TYR A 170 -5.41 -11.49 19.44
CA TYR A 170 -6.57 -12.25 19.93
C TYR A 170 -6.13 -13.44 20.81
N PRO A 171 -5.91 -13.22 22.12
CA PRO A 171 -5.47 -14.28 23.03
C PRO A 171 -6.53 -15.35 23.31
N ASP A 172 -7.83 -15.06 23.08
CA ASP A 172 -8.96 -15.92 23.50
C ASP A 172 -9.61 -16.75 22.37
N ASN A 173 -8.94 -16.99 21.24
CA ASN A 173 -9.46 -17.90 20.21
C ASN A 173 -8.64 -19.21 20.18
N PRO A 174 -9.01 -20.24 20.96
CA PRO A 174 -8.28 -21.52 21.03
C PRO A 174 -8.62 -22.48 19.87
N SER A 175 -9.24 -22.00 18.80
CA SER A 175 -9.54 -22.80 17.61
C SER A 175 -8.37 -22.73 16.64
N GLY A 176 -7.73 -23.88 16.38
CA GLY A 176 -6.65 -24.07 15.40
C GLY A 176 -7.09 -23.91 13.94
N THR A 177 -7.90 -22.89 13.66
CA THR A 177 -8.32 -22.51 12.32
C THR A 177 -7.42 -21.36 11.87
N THR A 178 -6.55 -21.62 10.89
CA THR A 178 -5.76 -20.59 10.22
C THR A 178 -6.67 -19.42 9.86
N SER A 179 -6.38 -18.23 10.39
CA SER A 179 -7.20 -17.04 10.13
C SER A 179 -7.28 -16.79 8.62
N ALA A 180 -8.46 -16.38 8.13
CA ALA A 180 -8.64 -16.00 6.72
C ALA A 180 -7.68 -14.87 6.29
N GLN A 181 -7.12 -14.14 7.26
CA GLN A 181 -6.09 -13.12 7.03
C GLN A 181 -4.71 -13.74 6.78
N THR A 182 -4.35 -14.80 7.51
CA THR A 182 -3.06 -15.51 7.34
C THR A 182 -3.00 -16.19 5.97
N VAL A 183 -4.09 -16.82 5.53
CA VAL A 183 -4.19 -17.45 4.19
C VAL A 183 -4.03 -16.42 3.07
N ARG A 184 -4.71 -15.27 3.17
CA ARG A 184 -4.56 -14.17 2.20
C ARG A 184 -3.15 -13.59 2.17
N SER A 185 -2.49 -13.51 3.32
CA SER A 185 -1.10 -13.03 3.42
C SER A 185 -0.12 -14.02 2.77
N GLU A 186 -0.39 -15.32 2.92
CA GLU A 186 0.41 -16.39 2.33
C GLU A 186 0.37 -16.42 0.80
N GLU A 187 -0.83 -16.29 0.21
CA GLU A 187 -0.99 -16.15 -1.24
C GLU A 187 -0.25 -14.92 -1.77
N ARG A 188 -0.33 -13.80 -1.06
CA ARG A 188 0.33 -12.54 -1.45
C ARG A 188 1.85 -12.64 -1.43
N LEU A 189 2.44 -13.18 -0.35
CA LEU A 189 3.89 -13.37 -0.25
C LEU A 189 4.41 -14.31 -1.33
N ARG A 190 3.65 -15.39 -1.65
CA ARG A 190 3.99 -16.28 -2.75
C ARG A 190 3.97 -15.55 -4.10
N GLY A 191 2.97 -14.70 -4.34
CA GLY A 191 2.90 -13.85 -5.53
C GLY A 191 4.16 -13.02 -5.72
N ILE A 192 4.58 -12.29 -4.68
CA ILE A 192 5.79 -11.45 -4.70
C ILE A 192 7.04 -12.28 -5.02
N VAL A 193 7.20 -13.46 -4.41
CA VAL A 193 8.35 -14.32 -4.69
C VAL A 193 8.36 -14.79 -6.14
N LEU A 194 7.21 -15.21 -6.68
CA LEU A 194 7.10 -15.64 -8.07
C LEU A 194 7.44 -14.51 -9.05
N GLU A 195 6.94 -13.29 -8.80
CA GLU A 195 7.28 -12.10 -9.58
C GLU A 195 8.79 -11.81 -9.54
N CYS A 196 9.39 -11.83 -8.35
CA CYS A 196 10.83 -11.63 -8.19
C CYS A 196 11.65 -12.70 -8.93
N ILE A 197 11.24 -13.97 -8.87
CA ILE A 197 11.90 -15.07 -9.59
C ILE A 197 11.78 -14.88 -11.10
N ALA A 198 10.61 -14.49 -11.61
CA ALA A 198 10.41 -14.24 -13.04
C ALA A 198 11.32 -13.11 -13.53
N HIS A 199 11.37 -12.00 -12.79
CA HIS A 199 12.27 -10.87 -13.07
C HIS A 199 13.74 -11.30 -13.01
N ALA A 200 14.14 -12.06 -12.00
CA ALA A 200 15.51 -12.57 -11.86
C ALA A 200 15.89 -13.51 -13.01
N ALA A 201 14.98 -14.36 -13.47
CA ALA A 201 15.21 -15.26 -14.59
C ALA A 201 15.47 -14.47 -15.89
N LEU A 202 14.66 -13.45 -16.17
CA LEU A 202 14.87 -12.56 -17.31
C LEU A 202 16.22 -11.85 -17.22
N ARG A 203 16.53 -11.22 -16.06
CA ARG A 203 17.84 -10.57 -15.83
C ARG A 203 19.00 -11.54 -16.05
N ARG A 204 18.91 -12.77 -15.54
CA ARG A 204 19.95 -13.79 -15.69
C ARG A 204 20.20 -14.18 -17.15
N VAL A 205 19.13 -14.32 -17.94
CA VAL A 205 19.25 -14.63 -19.38
C VAL A 205 19.82 -13.42 -20.12
N LEU A 206 19.28 -12.21 -19.88
CA LEU A 206 19.76 -10.96 -20.47
C LEU A 206 21.25 -10.72 -20.20
N ARG A 207 21.72 -11.04 -18.99
CA ARG A 207 23.13 -10.92 -18.60
C ARG A 207 24.09 -11.67 -19.53
N LYS A 208 23.64 -12.69 -20.28
CA LYS A 208 24.48 -13.38 -21.28
C LYS A 208 24.86 -12.48 -22.46
N SER A 209 24.00 -11.53 -22.79
CA SER A 209 24.20 -10.57 -23.89
C SER A 209 25.05 -9.36 -23.52
N ARG A 210 25.54 -9.25 -22.28
CA ARG A 210 26.41 -8.14 -21.86
C ARG A 210 27.71 -8.00 -22.68
N PHE A 211 28.13 -9.09 -23.31
CA PHE A 211 29.33 -9.14 -24.14
C PHE A 211 29.05 -8.88 -25.63
N ASP A 212 27.77 -8.79 -26.02
CA ASP A 212 27.39 -8.50 -27.40
C ASP A 212 27.70 -7.03 -27.76
N ASP A 213 27.95 -6.74 -29.04
CA ASP A 213 28.18 -5.37 -29.49
C ASP A 213 26.86 -4.59 -29.61
N GLY A 214 26.77 -3.49 -28.85
CA GLY A 214 25.63 -2.56 -28.89
C GLY A 214 25.82 -1.40 -29.88
N SER A 215 27.00 -1.26 -30.49
CA SER A 215 27.29 -0.18 -31.44
C SER A 215 26.31 -0.08 -32.62
N PRO A 216 25.78 -1.19 -33.19
CA PRO A 216 24.85 -1.09 -34.31
C PRO A 216 23.54 -0.40 -33.94
N LEU A 217 23.07 -0.53 -32.70
CA LEU A 217 21.86 0.15 -32.24
C LEU A 217 22.07 1.67 -32.11
N VAL A 218 23.25 2.08 -31.65
CA VAL A 218 23.63 3.50 -31.57
C VAL A 218 23.79 4.09 -32.97
N GLN A 219 24.30 3.32 -33.92
CA GLN A 219 24.38 3.72 -35.33
C GLN A 219 23.00 3.86 -35.95
N PHE A 220 22.11 2.88 -35.74
CA PHE A 220 20.71 2.94 -36.18
C PHE A 220 20.00 4.19 -35.65
N PHE A 221 20.16 4.48 -34.35
CA PHE A 221 19.60 5.70 -33.75
C PHE A 221 20.11 6.98 -34.43
N ARG A 222 21.41 7.06 -34.74
CA ARG A 222 22.02 8.28 -35.31
C ARG A 222 21.78 8.44 -36.81
N LEU A 223 21.86 7.35 -37.56
CA LEU A 223 21.92 7.36 -39.02
C LEU A 223 20.54 7.13 -39.64
N ASP A 224 19.79 6.15 -39.15
CA ASP A 224 18.50 5.77 -39.71
C ASP A 224 17.36 6.57 -39.10
N LEU A 225 17.40 6.79 -37.79
CA LEU A 225 16.39 7.58 -37.07
C LEU A 225 16.74 9.07 -36.94
N GLY A 226 17.88 9.51 -37.46
CA GLY A 226 18.31 10.92 -37.39
C GLY A 226 18.50 11.47 -35.96
N GLY A 227 18.62 10.61 -34.95
CA GLY A 227 18.65 10.99 -33.54
C GLY A 227 17.28 11.33 -32.94
N GLU A 228 16.18 11.00 -33.61
CA GLU A 228 14.83 11.27 -33.12
C GLU A 228 14.41 10.28 -32.02
N LEU A 229 14.17 10.80 -30.81
CA LEU A 229 13.78 10.00 -29.65
C LEU A 229 12.41 9.34 -29.81
N ALA A 230 11.46 10.02 -30.45
CA ALA A 230 10.13 9.46 -30.68
C ALA A 230 10.20 8.22 -31.57
N ALA A 231 10.96 8.29 -32.68
CA ALA A 231 11.18 7.17 -33.57
C ALA A 231 11.92 6.02 -32.87
N PHE A 232 12.85 6.32 -31.97
CA PHE A 232 13.56 5.31 -31.20
C PHE A 232 12.66 4.59 -30.18
N ILE A 233 11.68 5.29 -29.58
CA ILE A 233 10.70 4.67 -28.67
C ILE A 233 9.84 3.66 -29.42
N GLU A 234 9.31 4.03 -30.59
CA GLU A 234 8.52 3.10 -31.42
C GLU A 234 9.36 1.91 -31.90
N ALA A 235 10.56 2.17 -32.43
CA ALA A 235 11.47 1.09 -32.83
C ALA A 235 11.87 0.18 -31.64
N SER A 236 12.02 0.74 -30.44
CA SER A 236 12.32 -0.05 -29.23
C SER A 236 11.16 -0.93 -28.81
N LYS A 237 9.91 -0.48 -29.00
CA LYS A 237 8.71 -1.30 -28.76
C LYS A 237 8.69 -2.50 -29.73
N GLU A 238 8.91 -2.26 -31.01
CA GLU A 238 8.97 -3.32 -32.03
C GLU A 238 10.11 -4.30 -31.77
N LEU A 239 11.30 -3.80 -31.39
CA LEU A 239 12.43 -4.66 -31.00
C LEU A 239 12.11 -5.49 -29.75
N ALA A 240 11.36 -4.94 -28.78
CA ALA A 240 10.94 -5.68 -27.60
C ALA A 240 9.94 -6.79 -27.95
N GLU A 241 8.94 -6.51 -28.80
CA GLU A 241 8.01 -7.49 -29.34
C GLU A 241 8.77 -8.60 -30.10
N LEU A 242 9.69 -8.23 -30.98
CA LEU A 242 10.53 -9.17 -31.72
C LEU A 242 11.39 -10.07 -30.82
N VAL A 243 11.90 -9.53 -29.70
CA VAL A 243 12.68 -10.29 -28.72
C VAL A 243 11.84 -11.34 -28.00
N ILE A 244 10.60 -10.99 -27.65
CA ILE A 244 9.68 -11.84 -26.87
C ILE A 244 8.95 -12.85 -27.76
N GLU A 245 8.37 -12.40 -28.87
CA GLU A 245 7.50 -13.19 -29.73
C GLU A 245 8.26 -13.90 -30.86
N GLY A 246 9.48 -13.42 -31.18
CA GLY A 246 10.34 -14.00 -32.20
C GLY A 246 9.92 -13.68 -33.64
N LYS A 247 8.87 -12.88 -33.84
CA LYS A 247 8.48 -12.28 -35.12
C LYS A 247 7.96 -10.85 -34.88
N PRO A 248 8.15 -9.92 -35.82
CA PRO A 248 7.45 -8.65 -35.75
C PRO A 248 5.96 -8.92 -35.93
N ASP A 249 5.13 -8.30 -35.11
CA ASP A 249 3.69 -8.50 -35.17
C ASP A 249 3.20 -8.16 -36.59
N GLY A 250 2.21 -8.92 -37.08
CA GLY A 250 1.81 -8.98 -38.50
C GLY A 250 1.20 -7.69 -39.08
N THR A 251 1.46 -6.55 -38.47
CA THR A 251 0.94 -5.24 -38.84
C THR A 251 1.97 -4.52 -39.69
N GLU A 252 1.80 -4.63 -41.01
CA GLU A 252 2.18 -3.65 -42.03
C GLU A 252 3.44 -2.81 -41.74
N PHE A 253 4.62 -3.43 -41.75
CA PHE A 253 5.86 -2.71 -42.08
C PHE A 253 6.31 -3.05 -43.49
N GLY A 254 6.61 -1.99 -44.24
CA GLY A 254 6.92 -2.03 -45.66
C GLY A 254 8.25 -2.70 -45.94
N THR A 255 8.30 -3.46 -47.04
CA THR A 255 9.49 -4.11 -47.60
C THR A 255 10.28 -5.06 -46.69
N ASP A 256 10.62 -6.22 -47.23
CA ASP A 256 11.44 -7.30 -46.63
C ASP A 256 12.81 -6.84 -46.05
N GLU A 257 13.21 -5.57 -46.24
CA GLU A 257 14.45 -5.01 -45.71
C GLU A 257 14.32 -4.30 -44.36
N GLU A 258 13.18 -3.69 -44.05
CA GLU A 258 13.00 -3.04 -42.74
C GLU A 258 12.91 -4.08 -41.62
N THR A 259 12.22 -5.18 -41.87
CA THR A 259 12.13 -6.34 -40.98
C THR A 259 13.49 -6.99 -40.75
N LYS A 260 14.28 -7.23 -41.81
CA LYS A 260 15.65 -7.75 -41.69
C LYS A 260 16.59 -6.83 -40.92
N ARG A 261 16.42 -5.51 -41.07
CA ARG A 261 17.18 -4.52 -40.29
C ARG A 261 16.84 -4.63 -38.81
N LEU A 262 15.56 -4.65 -38.43
CA LEU A 262 15.15 -4.83 -37.04
C LEU A 262 15.63 -6.18 -36.46
N GLU A 263 15.56 -7.26 -37.24
CA GLU A 263 16.13 -8.56 -36.86
C GLU A 263 17.63 -8.47 -36.56
N SER A 264 18.39 -7.72 -37.35
CA SER A 264 19.82 -7.51 -37.13
C SER A 264 20.11 -6.74 -35.83
N LEU A 265 19.16 -5.91 -35.37
CA LEU A 265 19.28 -5.08 -34.18
C LEU A 265 18.87 -5.79 -32.88
N ARG A 266 18.31 -7.01 -32.95
CA ARG A 266 17.91 -7.79 -31.77
C ARG A 266 19.06 -7.99 -30.77
N LYS A 267 20.23 -8.42 -31.23
CA LYS A 267 21.40 -8.63 -30.36
C LYS A 267 21.95 -7.32 -29.80
N PRO A 268 22.15 -6.26 -30.61
CA PRO A 268 22.49 -4.93 -30.10
C PRO A 268 21.52 -4.40 -29.04
N PHE A 269 20.22 -4.61 -29.21
CA PHE A 269 19.18 -4.23 -28.25
C PHE A 269 19.29 -5.00 -26.93
N LEU A 270 19.48 -6.31 -26.99
CA LEU A 270 19.74 -7.12 -25.80
C LEU A 270 21.04 -6.73 -25.09
N SER A 271 22.09 -6.33 -25.83
CA SER A 271 23.35 -5.81 -25.25
C SER A 271 23.11 -4.52 -24.46
N LEU A 272 22.35 -3.58 -25.03
CA LEU A 272 22.02 -2.32 -24.35
C LEU A 272 21.24 -2.57 -23.05
N LEU A 273 20.22 -3.43 -23.11
CA LEU A 273 19.45 -3.83 -21.92
C LEU A 273 20.31 -4.51 -20.86
N ALA A 274 21.23 -5.40 -21.29
CA ALA A 274 22.12 -6.10 -20.38
C ALA A 274 23.09 -5.15 -19.67
N LYS A 275 23.59 -4.11 -20.35
CA LYS A 275 24.46 -3.08 -19.77
C LYS A 275 23.74 -2.20 -18.77
N ALA A 276 22.51 -1.77 -19.09
CA ALA A 276 21.68 -0.99 -18.17
C ALA A 276 21.43 -1.71 -16.82
N GLN A 277 21.42 -3.05 -16.84
CA GLN A 277 21.26 -3.87 -15.64
C GLN A 277 22.54 -4.00 -14.79
N GLU A 278 23.73 -3.67 -15.31
CA GLU A 278 24.98 -3.68 -14.53
C GLU A 278 25.21 -2.36 -13.78
N GLU A 279 24.57 -1.28 -14.22
CA GLU A 279 24.69 0.05 -13.64
C GLU A 279 23.69 0.31 -12.50
N SER A 280 22.75 -0.62 -12.26
CA SER A 280 21.70 -0.55 -11.22
C SER A 280 21.99 -1.50 -10.05
#